data_AF-A0A7C6ATX3-F1
#
_entry.id   AF-A0A7C6ATX3-F1
#
_cell.length_a   1.000
_cell.length_b   1.000
_cell.length_c   1.000
_cell.angle_alpha   90.00
_cell.angle_beta   90.00
_cell.angle_gamma   90.00
#
_symmetry.space_group_name_H-M   'P 1'
#
loop_
_entity.id
_entity.type
_entity.pdbx_description
1 polymer ?
#
loop_
_entity_poly.entity_id
_entity_poly.type
_entity_poly.pdbx_seq_one_letter_code
_entity_poly.pdbx_strand_id
1 'polypeptide(L)'
;MKPTCFQNTNTGTALIKSPTCGFRHAIEKQLILMKNRCLICCFFLLFSLLANNLIAQSVFNDTVFFSSSSIVVSDLLDTIHSRTGINFSYDPTRVPVSDKVAVHFSGQTVNEVLSQIFHDIPVGFVARGRQIAIFRRNVPAGEITKNPMYIEIRGKVTDGKSRRPVPFASAVLSGTNTGTITNEEGVFSLKIPSEYLDSALTVSCVGYESISLPSAILANGEKEVQLNPVRISIREVVVRPTDPTNLITLAVKSVPERFLGIPVYLTGYFREITWKDDKCIALSESVTRIYKSSYSNVWDNDQIKLLKGRKQENSYETERISYRVEGGLFNSLLLDIAKNPASFLQEDYFPYYTYTFEGFTRSGDRDLYVISFDQKPGVQDALYAGKIFIDVASLSIEEARFGLSETGIKYARSLLIKKSPAGYNVRPVRTYYTVRYKDVRGGRVLASVHTELDVRARARRAFFNSLYRTTSDLVITGMDTSGVKRFRGNEISKVSDIHINQIKDYDPSFWEGFNTIEPEIRLDEAVARLQQKIRNQIPLNP
;
A
#
# COMPACT_ATOMS: atom_id res chain seq x y z
N MET A 1 3.23 23.22 83.67
CA MET A 1 4.52 23.71 84.23
C MET A 1 4.96 24.95 83.45
N LYS A 2 5.20 26.07 84.15
CA LYS A 2 5.95 27.27 83.72
C LYS A 2 7.45 26.92 83.42
N PRO A 3 8.36 27.85 83.12
CA PRO A 3 8.45 28.85 82.02
C PRO A 3 9.92 28.95 81.47
N THR A 4 10.22 29.94 80.60
CA THR A 4 11.31 30.98 80.67
C THR A 4 11.46 31.62 79.27
N CYS A 5 11.19 32.92 79.00
CA CYS A 5 11.65 34.22 79.52
C CYS A 5 13.01 34.68 78.96
N PHE A 6 13.05 35.72 78.11
CA PHE A 6 13.60 37.06 78.45
C PHE A 6 13.40 38.10 77.32
N GLN A 7 13.17 39.34 77.76
CA GLN A 7 12.96 40.58 76.99
C GLN A 7 14.29 41.25 76.57
N ASN A 8 14.27 42.20 75.61
CA ASN A 8 14.31 43.64 75.94
C ASN A 8 14.09 44.58 74.75
N THR A 9 13.67 45.81 75.08
CA THR A 9 13.05 46.89 74.31
C THR A 9 14.03 47.93 73.75
N ASN A 10 13.59 48.75 72.76
CA ASN A 10 13.42 50.20 72.97
C ASN A 10 12.76 50.96 71.79
N THR A 11 12.16 52.08 72.16
CA THR A 11 11.09 52.90 71.57
C THR A 11 11.55 54.10 70.73
N GLY A 12 10.67 54.65 69.87
CA GLY A 12 10.76 56.01 69.34
C GLY A 12 9.55 56.43 68.48
N THR A 13 8.88 57.51 68.86
CA THR A 13 7.55 58.01 68.45
C THR A 13 7.52 58.96 67.24
N ALA A 14 6.30 59.09 66.68
CA ALA A 14 5.83 59.76 65.45
C ALA A 14 5.93 61.31 65.38
N LEU A 15 5.73 61.87 64.17
CA LEU A 15 4.89 63.08 63.95
C LEU A 15 4.55 63.34 62.46
N ILE A 16 3.32 63.82 62.22
CA ILE A 16 2.61 64.01 60.94
C ILE A 16 2.52 65.51 60.59
N LYS A 17 2.63 65.88 59.30
CA LYS A 17 2.02 67.08 58.70
C LYS A 17 1.51 66.77 57.28
N SER A 18 0.30 67.24 56.96
CA SER A 18 -0.44 67.01 55.70
C SER A 18 -0.68 68.35 54.96
N PRO A 19 -1.39 68.39 53.81
CA PRO A 19 -0.82 68.65 52.49
C PRO A 19 -1.45 69.90 51.82
N THR A 20 -0.94 70.37 50.67
CA THR A 20 -1.73 70.97 49.54
C THR A 20 -0.81 71.70 48.57
N CYS A 21 -0.21 70.94 47.64
CA CYS A 21 0.40 71.48 46.42
C CYS A 21 0.54 70.40 45.32
N GLY A 22 0.55 69.12 45.70
CA GLY A 22 0.85 68.01 44.77
C GLY A 22 -0.29 67.50 43.88
N PHE A 23 -1.55 67.89 44.10
CA PHE A 23 -2.68 67.13 43.51
C PHE A 23 -2.94 67.40 42.02
N ARG A 24 -2.69 68.62 41.52
CA ARG A 24 -2.79 68.91 40.07
C ARG A 24 -1.60 68.34 39.28
N HIS A 25 -0.41 68.29 39.89
CA HIS A 25 0.78 67.70 39.29
C HIS A 25 0.73 66.16 39.25
N ALA A 26 -0.04 65.53 40.14
CA ALA A 26 -0.18 64.07 40.21
C ALA A 26 -1.00 63.48 39.05
N ILE A 27 -2.04 64.18 38.57
CA ILE A 27 -2.92 63.66 37.51
C ILE A 27 -2.27 63.78 36.13
N GLU A 28 -1.58 64.89 35.81
CA GLU A 28 -0.80 65.00 34.57
C GLU A 28 0.38 64.01 34.55
N LYS A 29 1.06 63.81 35.69
CA LYS A 29 2.09 62.76 35.80
C LYS A 29 1.52 61.37 35.61
N GLN A 30 0.31 61.05 36.11
CA GLN A 30 -0.29 59.73 35.89
C GLN A 30 -0.72 59.49 34.44
N LEU A 31 -1.25 60.50 33.73
CA LEU A 31 -1.58 60.37 32.30
C LEU A 31 -0.32 60.24 31.42
N ILE A 32 0.75 60.97 31.74
CA ILE A 32 2.05 60.82 31.07
C ILE A 32 2.68 59.45 31.40
N LEU A 33 2.56 58.97 32.63
CA LEU A 33 3.01 57.63 33.01
C LEU A 33 2.19 56.52 32.31
N MET A 34 0.88 56.68 32.14
CA MET A 34 0.06 55.69 31.41
C MET A 34 0.35 55.69 29.91
N LYS A 35 0.55 56.86 29.29
CA LYS A 35 0.93 56.96 27.87
C LYS A 35 2.33 56.37 27.62
N ASN A 36 3.28 56.61 28.53
CA ASN A 36 4.61 56.02 28.46
C ASN A 36 4.62 54.51 28.73
N ARG A 37 3.74 54.00 29.61
CA ARG A 37 3.61 52.55 29.86
C ARG A 37 2.97 51.82 28.69
N CYS A 38 1.98 52.40 28.01
CA CYS A 38 1.46 51.85 26.76
C CYS A 38 2.49 51.92 25.62
N LEU A 39 3.26 53.00 25.52
CA LEU A 39 4.32 53.12 24.50
C LEU A 39 5.43 52.09 24.72
N ILE A 40 5.83 51.84 25.98
CA ILE A 40 6.82 50.82 26.35
C ILE A 40 6.28 49.41 26.12
N CYS A 41 5.00 49.13 26.44
CA CYS A 41 4.38 47.83 26.12
C CYS A 41 4.25 47.61 24.60
N CYS A 42 3.88 48.62 23.82
CA CYS A 42 3.86 48.54 22.36
C CYS A 42 5.26 48.38 21.79
N PHE A 43 6.29 49.01 22.37
CA PHE A 43 7.68 48.82 21.97
C PHE A 43 8.19 47.39 22.30
N PHE A 44 7.81 46.82 23.46
CA PHE A 44 8.11 45.43 23.80
C PHE A 44 7.37 44.41 22.90
N LEU A 45 6.13 44.70 22.50
CA LEU A 45 5.36 43.89 21.54
C LEU A 45 5.90 44.02 20.10
N LEU A 46 6.35 45.20 19.68
CA LEU A 46 7.02 45.38 18.39
C LEU A 46 8.41 44.70 18.39
N PHE A 47 9.14 44.77 19.51
CA PHE A 47 10.45 44.14 19.66
C PHE A 47 10.37 42.61 19.69
N SER A 48 9.30 42.03 20.25
CA SER A 48 9.06 40.58 20.15
C SER A 48 8.67 40.14 18.73
N LEU A 49 7.93 40.97 17.98
CA LEU A 49 7.62 40.74 16.57
C LEU A 49 8.85 40.92 15.63
N LEU A 50 9.78 41.82 15.97
CA LEU A 50 11.05 42.02 15.25
C LEU A 50 12.10 40.95 15.61
N ALA A 51 12.15 40.49 16.87
CA ALA A 51 13.05 39.41 17.29
C ALA A 51 12.71 38.06 16.64
N ASN A 52 11.43 37.82 16.33
CA ASN A 52 11.00 36.61 15.62
C ASN A 52 11.47 36.56 14.15
N ASN A 53 11.84 37.70 13.55
CA ASN A 53 12.36 37.75 12.19
C ASN A 53 13.89 37.57 12.12
N LEU A 54 14.61 37.58 13.26
CA LEU A 54 16.07 37.35 13.29
C LEU A 54 16.49 35.88 13.53
N ILE A 55 15.55 34.96 13.77
CA ILE A 55 15.85 33.52 14.00
C ILE A 55 15.40 32.63 12.82
N ALA A 56 14.92 33.22 11.73
CA ALA A 56 14.49 32.48 10.54
C ALA A 56 15.54 32.45 9.41
N GLN A 57 16.83 32.57 9.72
CA GLN A 57 17.87 32.28 8.72
C GLN A 57 18.01 30.76 8.58
N SER A 58 17.77 30.24 7.37
CA SER A 58 17.96 28.82 7.07
C SER A 58 19.41 28.44 7.39
N VAL A 59 19.59 27.52 8.34
CA VAL A 59 20.90 27.00 8.79
C VAL A 59 21.76 26.44 7.65
N PHE A 60 21.12 26.09 6.53
CA PHE A 60 21.79 25.68 5.29
C PHE A 60 22.55 26.81 4.58
N ASN A 61 22.25 28.08 4.88
CA ASN A 61 22.86 29.26 4.25
C ASN A 61 24.02 29.85 5.07
N ASP A 62 24.34 29.30 6.25
CA ASP A 62 25.50 29.70 7.04
C ASP A 62 26.78 29.42 6.22
N THR A 63 27.76 30.33 6.24
CA THR A 63 28.97 30.20 5.43
C THR A 63 30.13 29.56 6.20
N VAL A 64 30.89 28.73 5.50
CA VAL A 64 32.04 28.01 6.05
C VAL A 64 33.30 28.39 5.28
N PHE A 65 34.33 28.80 6.03
CA PHE A 65 35.69 28.98 5.54
C PHE A 65 36.55 27.88 6.14
N PHE A 66 37.06 26.95 5.35
CA PHE A 66 37.90 25.86 5.84
C PHE A 66 38.66 25.20 4.69
N SER A 67 39.93 24.83 4.87
CA SER A 67 40.72 24.13 3.86
C SER A 67 41.56 23.05 4.52
N SER A 68 41.55 21.86 3.96
CA SER A 68 42.42 20.75 4.37
C SER A 68 42.71 19.83 3.19
N SER A 69 43.96 19.36 3.09
CA SER A 69 44.37 18.36 2.10
C SER A 69 43.87 16.95 2.42
N SER A 70 43.50 16.68 3.68
CA SER A 70 42.93 15.40 4.12
C SER A 70 42.32 15.54 5.51
N ILE A 71 41.00 15.35 5.65
CA ILE A 71 40.29 15.34 6.93
C ILE A 71 39.23 14.24 6.95
N VAL A 72 38.97 13.65 8.12
CA VAL A 72 37.88 12.68 8.29
C VAL A 72 36.54 13.44 8.27
N VAL A 73 35.53 12.89 7.60
CA VAL A 73 34.22 13.56 7.45
C VAL A 73 33.59 13.89 8.80
N SER A 74 33.70 13.04 9.83
CA SER A 74 33.25 13.34 11.19
C SER A 74 33.94 14.58 11.77
N ASP A 75 35.27 14.66 11.63
CA ASP A 75 36.08 15.76 12.17
C ASP A 75 35.81 17.06 11.41
N LEU A 76 35.47 16.95 10.12
CA LEU A 76 35.02 18.08 9.30
C LEU A 76 33.65 18.60 9.77
N LEU A 77 32.70 17.71 10.07
CA LEU A 77 31.40 18.09 10.64
C LEU A 77 31.55 18.73 12.02
N ASP A 78 32.47 18.25 12.87
CA ASP A 78 32.81 18.86 14.15
C ASP A 78 33.47 20.24 13.98
N THR A 79 34.30 20.39 12.93
CA THR A 79 34.89 21.69 12.58
C THR A 79 33.82 22.68 12.14
N ILE A 80 32.84 22.24 11.34
CA ILE A 80 31.71 23.08 10.95
C ILE A 80 30.87 23.42 12.18
N HIS A 81 30.63 22.46 13.08
CA HIS A 81 29.94 22.68 14.34
C HIS A 81 30.62 23.77 15.18
N SER A 82 31.94 23.69 15.40
CA SER A 82 32.66 24.67 16.22
C SER A 82 32.65 26.09 15.64
N ARG A 83 32.61 26.23 14.30
CA ARG A 83 32.63 27.54 13.62
C ARG A 83 31.25 28.16 13.45
N THR A 84 30.23 27.33 13.23
CA THR A 84 28.88 27.80 12.91
C THR A 84 27.92 27.63 14.09
N GLY A 85 28.16 26.71 15.02
CA GLY A 85 27.21 26.34 16.07
C GLY A 85 26.07 25.44 15.57
N ILE A 86 26.26 24.73 14.44
CA ILE A 86 25.30 23.75 13.90
C ILE A 86 25.62 22.37 14.44
N ASN A 87 24.64 21.66 14.98
CA ASN A 87 24.78 20.27 15.42
C ASN A 87 24.47 19.30 14.28
N PHE A 88 25.27 18.25 14.13
CA PHE A 88 25.02 17.18 13.17
C PHE A 88 24.59 15.89 13.89
N SER A 89 23.57 15.22 13.37
CA SER A 89 23.14 13.91 13.86
C SER A 89 23.07 12.92 12.70
N TYR A 90 23.71 11.77 12.85
CA TYR A 90 23.80 10.73 11.83
C TYR A 90 24.01 9.36 12.48
N ASP A 91 23.71 8.30 11.74
CA ASP A 91 24.06 6.92 12.11
C ASP A 91 25.42 6.57 11.45
N PRO A 92 26.50 6.38 12.23
CA PRO A 92 27.84 6.13 11.68
C PRO A 92 27.94 4.79 10.95
N THR A 93 26.96 3.89 11.11
CA THR A 93 26.90 2.62 10.36
C THR A 93 26.26 2.76 8.98
N ARG A 94 25.63 3.92 8.68
CA ARG A 94 24.86 4.15 7.46
C ARG A 94 25.30 5.36 6.65
N VAL A 95 26.03 6.28 7.27
CA VAL A 95 26.64 7.45 6.64
C VAL A 95 28.16 7.29 6.82
N PRO A 96 28.97 7.33 5.75
CA PRO A 96 30.40 7.04 5.83
C PRO A 96 31.17 8.25 6.32
N VAL A 97 30.94 8.59 7.59
CA VAL A 97 31.59 9.71 8.28
C VAL A 97 33.04 9.41 8.65
N SER A 98 33.51 8.17 8.47
CA SER A 98 34.90 7.75 8.74
C SER A 98 35.82 7.92 7.53
N ASP A 99 35.28 8.29 6.36
CA ASP A 99 36.06 8.48 5.15
C ASP A 99 36.87 9.79 5.22
N LYS A 100 38.00 9.82 4.50
CA LYS A 100 38.83 11.02 4.38
C LYS A 100 38.52 11.76 3.09
N VAL A 101 38.37 13.08 3.20
CA VAL A 101 38.11 13.97 2.07
C VAL A 101 39.12 15.12 2.05
N ALA A 102 39.47 15.56 0.84
CA ALA A 102 40.19 16.81 0.62
C ALA A 102 39.17 17.90 0.31
N VAL A 103 39.22 19.02 1.04
CA VAL A 103 38.19 20.07 0.96
C VAL A 103 38.80 21.45 0.98
N HIS A 104 38.22 22.36 0.20
CA HIS A 104 38.56 23.78 0.19
C HIS A 104 37.27 24.61 0.09
N PHE A 105 36.92 25.27 1.18
CA PHE A 105 35.73 26.09 1.33
C PHE A 105 36.16 27.54 1.58
N SER A 106 35.84 28.42 0.65
CA SER A 106 36.16 29.85 0.70
C SER A 106 34.87 30.68 0.80
N GLY A 107 34.07 30.42 1.85
CA GLY A 107 32.79 31.10 2.08
C GLY A 107 31.57 30.40 1.47
N GLN A 108 31.66 29.09 1.24
CA GLN A 108 30.55 28.27 0.75
C GLN A 108 29.49 28.09 1.83
N THR A 109 28.24 27.94 1.43
CA THR A 109 27.12 27.64 2.33
C THR A 109 27.22 26.22 2.88
N VAL A 110 26.65 25.98 4.06
CA VAL A 110 26.57 24.64 4.65
C VAL A 110 25.90 23.63 3.71
N ASN A 111 24.91 24.07 2.91
CA ASN A 111 24.28 23.21 1.90
C ASN A 111 25.25 22.77 0.80
N GLU A 112 26.06 23.70 0.28
CA GLU A 112 27.07 23.40 -0.75
C GLU A 112 28.15 22.49 -0.20
N VAL A 113 28.62 22.77 1.02
CA VAL A 113 29.61 21.95 1.72
C VAL A 113 29.11 20.52 1.93
N LEU A 114 27.88 20.34 2.43
CA LEU A 114 27.29 19.01 2.63
C LEU A 114 27.05 18.29 1.29
N SER A 115 26.62 19.01 0.25
CA SER A 115 26.44 18.44 -1.08
C SER A 115 27.77 17.99 -1.69
N GLN A 116 28.86 18.73 -1.45
CA GLN A 116 30.20 18.37 -1.93
C GLN A 116 30.78 17.17 -1.17
N ILE A 117 30.62 17.10 0.15
CA ILE A 117 31.15 16.00 0.96
C ILE A 117 30.44 14.68 0.65
N PHE A 118 29.14 14.73 0.35
CA PHE A 118 28.33 13.53 0.13
C PHE A 118 27.85 13.35 -1.33
N HIS A 119 28.51 13.98 -2.32
CA HIS A 119 28.06 13.96 -3.72
C HIS A 119 27.89 12.56 -4.32
N ASP A 120 28.77 11.63 -3.98
CA ASP A 120 28.74 10.24 -4.47
C ASP A 120 27.82 9.31 -3.67
N ILE A 121 27.11 9.84 -2.66
CA ILE A 121 26.43 9.04 -1.65
C ILE A 121 25.00 9.52 -1.54
N PRO A 122 24.00 8.64 -1.72
CA PRO A 122 22.61 9.04 -1.64
C PRO A 122 22.25 9.31 -0.17
N VAL A 123 22.50 10.52 0.30
CA VAL A 123 22.10 11.00 1.63
C VAL A 123 21.13 12.17 1.47
N GLY A 124 20.24 12.32 2.44
CA GLY A 124 19.36 13.47 2.59
C GLY A 124 19.72 14.25 3.85
N PHE A 125 19.38 15.53 3.84
CA PHE A 125 19.58 16.47 4.95
C PHE A 125 18.24 17.06 5.37
N VAL A 126 17.95 17.06 6.68
CA VAL A 126 16.78 17.77 7.23
C VAL A 126 17.25 18.64 8.39
N ALA A 127 16.92 19.93 8.36
CA ALA A 127 17.20 20.86 9.45
C ALA A 127 15.98 21.03 10.36
N ARG A 128 16.24 21.04 11.67
CA ARG A 128 15.28 21.43 12.73
C ARG A 128 16.02 22.35 13.69
N GLY A 129 15.74 23.66 13.64
CA GLY A 129 16.54 24.65 14.37
C GLY A 129 18.01 24.63 13.91
N ARG A 130 18.96 24.69 14.85
CA ARG A 130 20.41 24.58 14.59
C ARG A 130 20.94 23.14 14.59
N GLN A 131 20.08 22.17 14.24
CA GLN A 131 20.47 20.77 14.10
C GLN A 131 20.16 20.27 12.69
N ILE A 132 21.14 19.67 12.03
CA ILE A 132 21.01 18.98 10.73
C ILE A 132 21.09 17.47 10.97
N ALA A 133 20.04 16.74 10.60
CA ALA A 133 20.04 15.29 10.55
C ALA A 133 20.47 14.82 9.15
N ILE A 134 21.48 13.95 9.09
CA ILE A 134 21.99 13.33 7.86
C ILE A 134 21.52 11.87 7.85
N PHE A 135 20.80 11.47 6.81
CA PHE A 135 20.28 10.11 6.68
C PHE A 135 20.48 9.58 5.26
N ARG A 136 20.74 8.29 5.12
CA ARG A 136 20.85 7.66 3.79
C ARG A 136 19.49 7.68 3.09
N ARG A 137 19.44 8.26 1.89
CA ARG A 137 18.31 8.13 0.96
C ARG A 137 18.35 6.71 0.41
N ASN A 138 17.28 5.95 0.63
CA ASN A 138 17.11 4.67 -0.06
C ASN A 138 16.84 4.95 -1.53
N VAL A 139 17.90 5.08 -2.31
CA VAL A 139 17.81 4.97 -3.77
C VAL A 139 17.67 3.47 -4.05
N PRO A 140 16.57 3.01 -4.67
CA PRO A 140 16.48 1.65 -5.16
C PRO A 140 17.72 1.37 -6.01
N ALA A 141 18.42 0.27 -5.70
CA ALA A 141 19.58 -0.13 -6.47
C ALA A 141 19.15 -0.34 -7.93
N GLY A 142 19.60 0.56 -8.81
CA GLY A 142 19.24 0.61 -10.22
C GLY A 142 19.09 2.05 -10.71
N GLU A 143 20.17 2.82 -10.78
CA GLU A 143 20.23 3.91 -11.75
C GLU A 143 20.64 3.32 -13.10
N ILE A 144 19.70 3.26 -14.03
CA ILE A 144 20.02 3.65 -15.40
C ILE A 144 19.54 5.08 -15.52
N THR A 145 20.47 5.97 -15.82
CA THR A 145 20.24 7.32 -16.32
C THR A 145 19.55 7.26 -17.69
N LYS A 146 18.26 6.93 -17.65
CA LYS A 146 17.21 7.30 -18.61
C LYS A 146 15.95 7.22 -17.77
N ASN A 147 15.28 8.33 -17.53
CA ASN A 147 13.86 8.24 -17.21
C ASN A 147 13.24 7.58 -18.46
N PRO A 148 12.84 6.30 -18.44
CA PRO A 148 12.33 5.67 -19.65
C PRO A 148 11.09 6.48 -19.99
N MET A 149 11.02 7.01 -21.20
CA MET A 149 9.79 7.59 -21.68
C MET A 149 8.79 6.43 -21.73
N TYR A 150 7.89 6.36 -20.75
CA TYR A 150 6.86 5.34 -20.71
C TYR A 150 5.75 5.72 -21.68
N ILE A 151 5.26 4.73 -22.42
CA ILE A 151 4.10 4.86 -23.28
C ILE A 151 2.96 4.13 -22.59
N GLU A 152 1.83 4.81 -22.42
CA GLU A 152 0.62 4.23 -21.84
C GLU A 152 -0.25 3.63 -22.95
N ILE A 153 -0.59 2.36 -22.81
CA ILE A 153 -1.47 1.60 -23.68
C ILE A 153 -2.79 1.38 -22.97
N ARG A 154 -3.91 1.74 -23.62
CA ARG A 154 -5.25 1.59 -23.07
C ARG A 154 -6.13 0.77 -23.99
N GLY A 155 -6.98 -0.07 -23.42
CA GLY A 155 -7.93 -0.83 -24.22
C GLY A 155 -9.05 -1.47 -23.39
N LYS A 156 -10.04 -1.99 -24.11
CA LYS A 156 -11.19 -2.69 -23.55
C LYS A 156 -11.32 -4.08 -24.15
N VAL A 157 -11.37 -5.10 -23.30
CA VAL A 157 -11.49 -6.51 -23.69
C VAL A 157 -12.95 -6.93 -23.64
N THR A 158 -13.48 -7.42 -24.74
CA THR A 158 -14.87 -7.89 -24.87
C THR A 158 -14.96 -9.28 -25.46
N ASP A 159 -16.04 -9.97 -25.13
CA ASP A 159 -16.38 -11.26 -25.69
C ASP A 159 -16.80 -11.09 -27.16
N GLY A 160 -16.13 -11.79 -28.07
CA GLY A 160 -16.34 -11.66 -29.52
C GLY A 160 -17.76 -12.03 -29.98
N LYS A 161 -18.52 -12.79 -29.19
CA LYS A 161 -19.88 -13.23 -29.53
C LYS A 161 -20.95 -12.38 -28.85
N SER A 162 -20.87 -12.24 -27.52
CA SER A 162 -21.86 -11.55 -26.71
C SER A 162 -21.61 -10.05 -26.57
N ARG A 163 -20.41 -9.58 -26.94
CA ARG A 163 -19.94 -8.19 -26.80
C ARG A 163 -19.91 -7.69 -25.35
N ARG A 164 -20.07 -8.59 -24.36
CA ARG A 164 -19.97 -8.27 -22.93
C ARG A 164 -18.50 -8.08 -22.54
N PRO A 165 -18.19 -7.25 -21.52
CA PRO A 165 -16.86 -7.16 -20.96
C PRO A 165 -16.28 -8.51 -20.54
N VAL A 166 -14.98 -8.71 -20.77
CA VAL A 166 -14.23 -9.83 -20.20
C VAL A 166 -13.41 -9.31 -19.02
N PRO A 167 -13.91 -9.48 -17.79
CA PRO A 167 -13.22 -9.00 -16.61
C PRO A 167 -12.00 -9.88 -16.29
N PHE A 168 -10.99 -9.26 -15.68
CA PHE A 168 -9.77 -9.93 -15.23
C PHE A 168 -9.00 -10.69 -16.31
N ALA A 169 -9.11 -10.30 -17.58
CA ALA A 169 -8.25 -10.78 -18.66
C ALA A 169 -6.82 -10.27 -18.42
N SER A 170 -5.82 -11.11 -18.66
CA SER A 170 -4.41 -10.74 -18.53
C SER A 170 -3.95 -10.04 -19.80
N ALA A 171 -3.27 -8.90 -19.66
CA ALA A 171 -2.62 -8.17 -20.75
C ALA A 171 -1.12 -8.07 -20.42
N VAL A 172 -0.31 -8.91 -21.07
CA VAL A 172 1.12 -9.07 -20.75
C VAL A 172 1.97 -8.77 -21.98
N LEU A 173 3.00 -7.95 -21.79
CA LEU A 173 3.97 -7.64 -22.82
C LEU A 173 4.94 -8.83 -22.98
N SER A 174 4.87 -9.48 -24.14
CA SER A 174 5.58 -10.72 -24.43
C SER A 174 7.09 -10.58 -24.26
N GLY A 175 7.72 -11.59 -23.66
CA GLY A 175 9.16 -11.59 -23.37
C GLY A 175 9.56 -10.76 -22.14
N THR A 176 8.60 -10.12 -21.46
CA THR A 176 8.84 -9.32 -20.24
C THR A 176 7.96 -9.79 -19.09
N ASN A 177 8.25 -9.31 -17.88
CA ASN A 177 7.38 -9.50 -16.71
C ASN A 177 6.36 -8.36 -16.54
N THR A 178 6.30 -7.44 -17.52
CA THR A 178 5.46 -6.23 -17.51
C THR A 178 4.06 -6.58 -18.01
N GLY A 179 3.05 -6.34 -17.19
CA GLY A 179 1.67 -6.64 -17.54
C GLY A 179 0.68 -6.04 -16.56
N THR A 180 -0.59 -6.12 -16.91
CA THR A 180 -1.74 -5.66 -16.14
C THR A 180 -2.92 -6.63 -16.35
N ILE A 181 -4.04 -6.38 -15.68
CA ILE A 181 -5.30 -7.09 -15.93
C ILE A 181 -6.44 -6.10 -16.22
N THR A 182 -7.49 -6.57 -16.87
CA THR A 182 -8.72 -5.78 -17.05
C THR A 182 -9.52 -5.69 -15.76
N ASN A 183 -10.22 -4.56 -15.56
CA ASN A 183 -11.19 -4.37 -14.48
C ASN A 183 -12.54 -5.07 -14.78
N GLU A 184 -13.55 -4.87 -13.93
CA GLU A 184 -14.89 -5.47 -14.11
C GLU A 184 -15.58 -5.05 -15.43
N GLU A 185 -15.25 -3.86 -15.95
CA GLU A 185 -15.76 -3.36 -17.23
C GLU A 185 -14.91 -3.79 -18.44
N GLY A 186 -13.91 -4.65 -18.23
CA GLY A 186 -13.01 -5.14 -19.27
C GLY A 186 -11.94 -4.14 -19.69
N VAL A 187 -11.81 -3.00 -19.01
CA VAL A 187 -10.86 -1.93 -19.36
C VAL A 187 -9.50 -2.19 -18.70
N PHE A 188 -8.41 -1.94 -19.43
CA PHE A 188 -7.03 -2.02 -18.92
C PHE A 188 -6.20 -0.79 -19.30
N SER A 189 -5.20 -0.49 -18.48
CA SER A 189 -4.11 0.44 -18.79
C SER A 189 -2.76 -0.21 -18.47
N LEU A 190 -1.83 -0.13 -19.42
CA LEU A 190 -0.49 -0.70 -19.32
C LEU A 190 0.56 0.33 -19.77
N LYS A 191 1.43 0.75 -18.86
CA LYS A 191 2.63 1.54 -19.13
C LYS A 191 3.78 0.60 -19.48
N ILE A 192 4.36 0.81 -20.66
CA ILE A 192 5.54 0.08 -21.12
C ILE A 192 6.69 1.06 -21.39
N PRO A 193 7.95 0.67 -21.15
CA PRO A 193 9.09 1.45 -21.60
C PRO A 193 9.05 1.60 -23.13
N SER A 194 9.37 2.77 -23.67
CA SER A 194 9.31 3.06 -25.12
C SER A 194 10.11 2.11 -26.00
N GLU A 195 11.18 1.50 -25.46
CA GLU A 195 11.97 0.48 -26.16
C GLU A 195 11.18 -0.80 -26.49
N TYR A 196 10.04 -1.05 -25.83
CA TYR A 196 9.18 -2.20 -26.10
C TYR A 196 7.94 -1.87 -26.94
N LEU A 197 7.86 -0.68 -27.55
CA LEU A 197 6.67 -0.26 -28.30
C LEU A 197 6.27 -1.22 -29.43
N ASP A 198 7.23 -1.93 -30.03
CA ASP A 198 7.00 -2.91 -31.10
C ASP A 198 6.85 -4.35 -30.59
N SER A 199 6.89 -4.57 -29.27
CA SER A 199 6.70 -5.90 -28.68
C SER A 199 5.24 -6.34 -28.77
N ALA A 200 5.01 -7.65 -28.71
CA ALA A 200 3.66 -8.19 -28.78
C ALA A 200 2.96 -8.11 -27.41
N LEU A 201 1.80 -7.48 -27.32
CA LEU A 201 0.90 -7.57 -26.18
C LEU A 201 0.00 -8.80 -26.33
N THR A 202 0.17 -9.76 -25.44
CA THR A 202 -0.69 -10.96 -25.37
C THR A 202 -1.83 -10.69 -24.40
N VAL A 203 -3.07 -10.77 -24.91
CA VAL A 203 -4.30 -10.70 -24.11
C VAL A 203 -4.91 -12.11 -24.00
N SER A 204 -5.12 -12.57 -22.77
CA SER A 204 -5.57 -13.93 -22.49
C SER A 204 -6.58 -14.00 -21.35
N CYS A 205 -7.52 -14.95 -21.45
CA CYS A 205 -8.47 -15.28 -20.39
C CYS A 205 -8.83 -16.77 -20.49
N VAL A 206 -8.96 -17.46 -19.35
CA VAL A 206 -9.35 -18.89 -19.33
C VAL A 206 -10.74 -19.05 -19.96
N GLY A 207 -10.86 -19.99 -20.91
CA GLY A 207 -12.08 -20.22 -21.68
C GLY A 207 -12.18 -19.39 -22.97
N TYR A 208 -11.16 -18.58 -23.28
CA TYR A 208 -11.08 -17.74 -24.48
C TYR A 208 -9.81 -18.03 -25.29
N GLU A 209 -9.90 -17.85 -26.60
CA GLU A 209 -8.74 -17.83 -27.49
C GLU A 209 -7.89 -16.60 -27.16
N SER A 210 -6.59 -16.79 -26.95
CA SER A 210 -5.70 -15.66 -26.69
C SER A 210 -5.32 -14.97 -27.99
N ILE A 211 -5.16 -13.65 -27.89
CA ILE A 211 -4.80 -12.81 -29.02
C ILE A 211 -3.50 -12.09 -28.72
N SER A 212 -2.63 -12.01 -29.72
CA SER A 212 -1.36 -11.31 -29.63
C SER A 212 -1.36 -10.17 -30.65
N LEU A 213 -1.19 -8.95 -30.17
CA LEU A 213 -1.24 -7.73 -30.99
C LEU A 213 0.03 -6.90 -30.77
N PRO A 214 0.64 -6.31 -31.82
CA PRO A 214 1.73 -5.35 -31.64
C PRO A 214 1.30 -4.18 -30.73
N SER A 215 2.06 -3.87 -29.68
CA SER A 215 1.70 -2.83 -28.71
C SER A 215 1.53 -1.44 -29.34
N ALA A 216 2.25 -1.15 -30.42
CA ALA A 216 2.12 0.07 -31.20
C ALA A 216 0.69 0.34 -31.71
N ILE A 217 -0.10 -0.71 -31.97
CA ILE A 217 -1.49 -0.59 -32.45
C ILE A 217 -2.41 0.02 -31.38
N LEU A 218 -2.05 -0.18 -30.10
CA LEU A 218 -2.85 0.22 -28.94
C LEU A 218 -2.31 1.51 -28.27
N ALA A 219 -1.20 2.06 -28.75
CA ALA A 219 -0.58 3.27 -28.20
C ALA A 219 -1.34 4.57 -28.54
N ASN A 220 -2.23 4.54 -29.55
CA ASN A 220 -3.00 5.70 -30.02
C ASN A 220 -4.50 5.51 -29.77
N GLY A 221 -4.91 5.79 -28.52
CA GLY A 221 -6.31 5.81 -28.09
C GLY A 221 -6.82 4.48 -27.52
N GLU A 222 -8.02 4.51 -26.94
CA GLU A 222 -8.66 3.30 -26.39
C GLU A 222 -9.11 2.39 -27.53
N LYS A 223 -8.57 1.17 -27.58
CA LYS A 223 -8.89 0.17 -28.60
C LYS A 223 -9.62 -1.02 -28.00
N GLU A 224 -10.56 -1.55 -28.77
CA GLU A 224 -11.29 -2.75 -28.39
C GLU A 224 -10.51 -4.01 -28.82
N VAL A 225 -10.33 -4.94 -27.88
CA VAL A 225 -9.72 -6.26 -28.08
C VAL A 225 -10.81 -7.31 -27.89
N GLN A 226 -11.15 -8.04 -28.95
CA GLN A 226 -12.17 -9.08 -28.88
C GLN A 226 -11.53 -10.45 -28.61
N LEU A 227 -12.00 -11.14 -27.57
CA LEU A 227 -11.63 -12.53 -27.29
C LEU A 227 -12.77 -13.46 -27.70
N ASN A 228 -12.47 -14.45 -28.52
CA ASN A 228 -13.45 -15.45 -28.93
C ASN A 228 -13.53 -16.56 -27.88
N PRO A 229 -14.74 -16.92 -27.39
CA PRO A 229 -14.90 -18.08 -26.51
C PRO A 229 -14.42 -19.36 -27.19
N VAL A 230 -13.62 -20.17 -26.49
CA VAL A 230 -13.20 -21.47 -27.00
C VAL A 230 -14.41 -22.40 -27.00
N ARG A 231 -14.83 -22.85 -28.19
CA ARG A 231 -15.78 -23.96 -28.30
C ARG A 231 -15.00 -25.26 -28.26
N ILE A 232 -14.98 -25.88 -27.09
CA ILE A 232 -14.38 -27.19 -26.91
C ILE A 232 -15.28 -28.20 -27.64
N SER A 233 -14.88 -28.65 -28.83
CA SER A 233 -15.37 -29.95 -29.32
C SER A 233 -14.70 -31.01 -28.46
N ILE A 234 -15.50 -31.89 -27.86
CA ILE A 234 -15.00 -33.07 -27.15
C ILE A 234 -14.25 -33.89 -28.19
N ARG A 235 -12.92 -33.76 -28.26
CA ARG A 235 -12.11 -34.78 -28.91
C ARG A 235 -12.33 -36.04 -28.10
N GLU A 236 -12.49 -37.16 -28.78
CA GLU A 236 -12.41 -38.49 -28.19
C GLU A 236 -10.97 -38.66 -27.66
N VAL A 237 -10.67 -38.01 -26.55
CA VAL A 237 -9.55 -38.36 -25.70
C VAL A 237 -9.94 -39.73 -25.17
N VAL A 238 -9.10 -40.73 -25.38
CA VAL A 238 -9.20 -42.00 -24.66
C VAL A 238 -9.20 -41.64 -23.17
N VAL A 239 -10.39 -41.55 -22.58
CA VAL A 239 -10.58 -41.14 -21.20
C VAL A 239 -9.95 -42.26 -20.39
N ARG A 240 -8.70 -42.07 -19.95
CA ARG A 240 -8.26 -42.76 -18.76
C ARG A 240 -9.11 -42.17 -17.64
N PRO A 241 -9.97 -42.96 -16.95
CA PRO A 241 -10.67 -42.46 -15.78
C PRO A 241 -9.60 -42.00 -14.80
N THR A 242 -9.35 -40.70 -14.76
CA THR A 242 -8.31 -40.14 -13.91
C THR A 242 -9.04 -39.66 -12.69
N ASP A 243 -8.80 -40.35 -11.57
CA ASP A 243 -9.30 -39.94 -10.27
C ASP A 243 -8.97 -38.45 -10.04
N PRO A 244 -9.98 -37.58 -9.87
CA PRO A 244 -9.76 -36.16 -9.65
C PRO A 244 -8.82 -35.87 -8.47
N THR A 245 -8.89 -36.69 -7.41
CA THR A 245 -8.04 -36.52 -6.23
C THR A 245 -6.58 -36.86 -6.53
N ASN A 246 -6.32 -37.83 -7.41
CA ASN A 246 -4.99 -38.14 -7.91
C ASN A 246 -4.42 -36.99 -8.77
N LEU A 247 -5.23 -36.37 -9.64
CA LEU A 247 -4.80 -35.18 -10.39
C LEU A 247 -4.43 -34.02 -9.48
N ILE A 248 -5.23 -33.74 -8.46
CA ILE A 248 -4.94 -32.71 -7.46
C ILE A 248 -3.63 -33.04 -6.72
N THR A 249 -3.46 -34.29 -6.29
CA THR A 249 -2.25 -34.76 -5.61
C THR A 249 -1.01 -34.55 -6.48
N LEU A 250 -1.07 -34.93 -7.76
CA LEU A 250 0.03 -34.72 -8.69
C LEU A 250 0.30 -33.24 -8.93
N ALA A 251 -0.74 -32.41 -9.00
CA ALA A 251 -0.57 -30.97 -9.19
C ALA A 251 0.12 -30.31 -8.00
N VAL A 252 -0.25 -30.66 -6.77
CA VAL A 252 0.42 -30.20 -5.55
C VAL A 252 1.86 -30.68 -5.50
N LYS A 253 2.13 -31.95 -5.83
CA LYS A 253 3.49 -32.51 -5.89
C LYS A 253 4.37 -31.87 -6.95
N SER A 254 3.79 -31.31 -8.01
CA SER A 254 4.53 -30.58 -9.05
C SER A 254 5.06 -29.22 -8.60
N VAL A 255 4.51 -28.64 -7.51
CA VAL A 255 4.80 -27.25 -7.12
C VAL A 255 6.30 -26.99 -6.91
N PRO A 256 7.06 -27.80 -6.12
CA PRO A 256 8.47 -27.54 -5.87
C PRO A 256 9.35 -27.54 -7.13
N GLU A 257 8.92 -28.20 -8.20
CA GLU A 257 9.65 -28.32 -9.47
C GLU A 257 9.20 -27.29 -10.52
N ARG A 258 7.92 -26.90 -10.50
CA ARG A 258 7.31 -26.02 -11.52
C ARG A 258 7.27 -24.55 -11.10
N PHE A 259 7.32 -24.26 -9.81
CA PHE A 259 7.28 -22.91 -9.27
C PHE A 259 8.68 -22.43 -8.87
N LEU A 260 8.84 -21.11 -8.68
CA LEU A 260 10.14 -20.53 -8.35
C LEU A 260 10.78 -21.19 -7.10
N GLY A 261 11.93 -21.81 -7.32
CA GLY A 261 12.73 -22.44 -6.26
C GLY A 261 13.61 -21.47 -5.46
N ILE A 262 13.60 -20.17 -5.79
CA ILE A 262 14.43 -19.13 -5.16
C ILE A 262 13.56 -17.99 -4.59
N PRO A 263 14.00 -17.28 -3.54
CA PRO A 263 13.31 -16.08 -3.08
C PRO A 263 13.43 -14.95 -4.10
N VAL A 264 12.35 -14.20 -4.31
CA VAL A 264 12.29 -13.05 -5.21
C VAL A 264 11.57 -11.87 -4.56
N TYR A 265 11.85 -10.66 -5.04
CA TYR A 265 10.97 -9.53 -4.79
C TYR A 265 9.91 -9.43 -5.88
N LEU A 266 8.64 -9.32 -5.49
CA LEU A 266 7.54 -8.98 -6.40
C LEU A 266 7.07 -7.55 -6.11
N THR A 267 6.76 -6.82 -7.17
CA THR A 267 6.02 -5.55 -7.08
C THR A 267 4.56 -5.86 -7.34
N GLY A 268 3.70 -5.48 -6.40
CA GLY A 268 2.26 -5.72 -6.49
C GLY A 268 1.46 -4.43 -6.48
N TYR A 269 0.48 -4.30 -7.36
CA TYR A 269 -0.58 -3.31 -7.25
C TYR A 269 -1.75 -3.92 -6.47
N PHE A 270 -2.20 -3.26 -5.41
CA PHE A 270 -3.32 -3.70 -4.61
C PHE A 270 -4.44 -2.66 -4.61
N ARG A 271 -5.68 -3.09 -4.83
CA ARG A 271 -6.89 -2.27 -4.74
C ARG A 271 -7.89 -2.96 -3.84
N GLU A 272 -8.59 -2.21 -3.01
CA GLU A 272 -9.69 -2.68 -2.19
C GLU A 272 -10.84 -1.68 -2.22
N ILE A 273 -12.05 -2.17 -2.47
CA ILE A 273 -13.27 -1.38 -2.55
C ILE A 273 -14.28 -1.97 -1.58
N THR A 274 -14.93 -1.14 -0.78
CA THR A 274 -16.03 -1.55 0.09
C THR A 274 -17.30 -0.81 -0.24
N TRP A 275 -18.35 -1.56 -0.49
CA TRP A 275 -19.71 -1.12 -0.76
C TRP A 275 -20.62 -1.44 0.43
N LYS A 276 -21.61 -0.58 0.67
CA LYS A 276 -22.72 -0.79 1.60
C LYS A 276 -24.03 -0.51 0.87
N ASP A 277 -24.89 -1.52 0.73
CA ASP A 277 -26.20 -1.39 0.05
C ASP A 277 -26.07 -0.59 -1.26
N ASP A 278 -25.12 -1.01 -2.12
CA ASP A 278 -24.77 -0.42 -3.42
C ASP A 278 -24.11 0.98 -3.39
N LYS A 279 -23.71 1.46 -2.21
CA LYS A 279 -22.95 2.71 -2.07
C LYS A 279 -21.49 2.43 -1.75
N CYS A 280 -20.56 2.93 -2.56
CA CYS A 280 -19.14 2.87 -2.23
C CYS A 280 -18.87 3.72 -0.97
N ILE A 281 -18.30 3.09 0.06
CA ILE A 281 -17.99 3.73 1.35
C ILE A 281 -16.48 3.81 1.61
N ALA A 282 -15.68 2.97 0.96
CA ALA A 282 -14.23 3.02 1.02
C ALA A 282 -13.60 2.50 -0.28
N LEU A 283 -12.52 3.16 -0.69
CA LEU A 283 -11.62 2.75 -1.76
C LEU A 283 -10.19 2.99 -1.28
N SER A 284 -9.34 1.98 -1.38
CA SER A 284 -7.91 2.12 -1.09
C SER A 284 -7.07 1.40 -2.13
N GLU A 285 -5.96 2.02 -2.50
CA GLU A 285 -5.03 1.49 -3.49
C GLU A 285 -3.60 1.63 -2.98
N SER A 286 -2.74 0.67 -3.29
CA SER A 286 -1.33 0.74 -2.92
C SER A 286 -0.41 -0.01 -3.88
N VAL A 287 0.79 0.52 -4.04
CA VAL A 287 1.93 -0.25 -4.55
C VAL A 287 2.61 -0.93 -3.38
N THR A 288 2.91 -2.21 -3.55
CA THR A 288 3.47 -3.09 -2.54
C THR A 288 4.78 -3.70 -3.02
N ARG A 289 5.65 -4.02 -2.06
CA ARG A 289 6.79 -4.91 -2.30
C ARG A 289 6.60 -6.18 -1.49
N ILE A 290 6.73 -7.31 -2.15
CA ILE A 290 6.54 -8.64 -1.58
C ILE A 290 7.89 -9.34 -1.59
N TYR A 291 8.36 -9.80 -0.44
CA TYR A 291 9.36 -10.85 -0.37
C TYR A 291 8.60 -12.16 -0.57
N LYS A 292 8.76 -12.75 -1.76
CA LYS A 292 8.20 -14.05 -2.09
C LYS A 292 9.27 -15.09 -1.83
N SER A 293 9.04 -15.94 -0.85
CA SER A 293 9.93 -17.05 -0.54
C SER A 293 9.86 -18.15 -1.62
N SER A 294 10.86 -19.03 -1.64
CA SER A 294 10.87 -20.20 -2.50
C SER A 294 9.61 -21.05 -2.29
N TYR A 295 9.00 -21.54 -3.38
CA TYR A 295 7.89 -22.48 -3.31
C TYR A 295 8.34 -23.88 -2.87
N SER A 296 9.64 -24.19 -3.02
CA SER A 296 10.21 -25.46 -2.58
C SER A 296 10.49 -25.47 -1.06
N ASN A 297 10.52 -24.32 -0.39
CA ASN A 297 10.73 -24.21 1.06
C ASN A 297 9.43 -23.86 1.79
N VAL A 298 8.79 -24.83 2.45
CA VAL A 298 7.54 -24.60 3.21
C VAL A 298 7.73 -23.89 4.56
N TRP A 299 8.96 -23.76 5.06
CA TRP A 299 9.24 -23.14 6.36
C TRP A 299 9.33 -21.61 6.29
N ASP A 300 9.62 -21.07 5.11
CA ASP A 300 9.71 -19.63 4.89
C ASP A 300 8.35 -19.03 4.56
N ASN A 301 7.94 -18.06 5.37
CA ASN A 301 6.76 -17.24 5.10
C ASN A 301 7.06 -16.08 4.16
N ASP A 302 6.09 -15.74 3.32
CA ASP A 302 6.13 -14.52 2.52
C ASP A 302 5.95 -13.28 3.39
N GLN A 303 6.38 -12.12 2.87
CA GLN A 303 6.19 -10.84 3.53
C GLN A 303 5.74 -9.81 2.51
N ILE A 304 4.81 -8.94 2.90
CA ILE A 304 4.37 -7.82 2.06
C ILE A 304 4.53 -6.53 2.85
N LYS A 305 5.00 -5.47 2.18
CA LYS A 305 4.99 -4.12 2.70
C LYS A 305 4.36 -3.15 1.72
N LEU A 306 3.64 -2.18 2.25
CA LEU A 306 3.14 -1.05 1.48
C LEU A 306 4.31 -0.10 1.20
N LEU A 307 4.51 0.25 -0.08
CA LEU A 307 5.47 1.28 -0.48
C LEU A 307 4.80 2.65 -0.49
N LYS A 308 3.63 2.73 -1.13
CA LYS A 308 2.81 3.93 -1.21
C LYS A 308 1.36 3.54 -1.42
N GLY A 309 0.43 4.37 -0.97
CA GLY A 309 -0.98 4.19 -1.26
C GLY A 309 -1.75 5.49 -1.35
N ARG A 310 -2.99 5.38 -1.78
CA ARG A 310 -3.99 6.45 -1.76
C ARG A 310 -5.32 5.87 -1.32
N LYS A 311 -6.14 6.69 -0.69
CA LYS A 311 -7.43 6.25 -0.15
C LYS A 311 -8.51 7.31 -0.29
N GLN A 312 -9.74 6.84 -0.30
CA GLN A 312 -10.96 7.62 -0.18
C GLN A 312 -11.90 6.87 0.75
N GLU A 313 -12.41 7.53 1.78
CA GLU A 313 -13.33 6.93 2.73
C GLU A 313 -14.40 7.93 3.16
N ASN A 314 -15.63 7.45 3.33
CA ASN A 314 -16.68 8.21 4.00
C ASN A 314 -16.59 7.97 5.50
N SER A 315 -15.93 8.90 6.21
CA SER A 315 -15.61 8.80 7.64
C SER A 315 -16.81 8.47 8.54
N TYR A 316 -18.00 8.99 8.22
CA TYR A 316 -19.21 8.75 9.02
C TYR A 316 -19.70 7.29 8.96
N GLU A 317 -19.55 6.65 7.80
CA GLU A 317 -19.97 5.26 7.60
C GLU A 317 -18.89 4.27 8.07
N THR A 318 -17.61 4.59 7.89
CA THR A 318 -16.48 3.75 8.33
C THR A 318 -16.31 3.75 9.85
N GLU A 319 -16.58 4.86 10.56
CA GLU A 319 -16.53 4.91 12.04
C GLU A 319 -17.59 4.01 12.71
N ARG A 320 -18.77 3.86 12.09
CA ARG A 320 -19.90 3.11 12.68
C ARG A 320 -19.84 1.61 12.42
N ILE A 321 -19.10 1.17 11.41
CA ILE A 321 -18.93 -0.25 11.09
C ILE A 321 -17.42 -0.57 11.02
N SER A 322 -16.78 -0.68 12.18
CA SER A 322 -15.42 -1.22 12.34
C SER A 322 -15.44 -2.76 12.34
N TYR A 323 -16.03 -3.38 11.32
CA TYR A 323 -15.91 -4.82 11.17
C TYR A 323 -14.50 -5.14 10.66
N ARG A 324 -13.73 -5.91 11.44
CA ARG A 324 -12.47 -6.50 11.00
C ARG A 324 -12.81 -7.72 10.18
N VAL A 325 -13.09 -7.50 8.90
CA VAL A 325 -12.99 -8.55 7.91
C VAL A 325 -11.55 -9.01 7.85
N GLU A 326 -11.32 -10.30 7.63
CA GLU A 326 -10.04 -10.75 7.09
C GLU A 326 -9.83 -10.15 5.69
N GLY A 327 -9.40 -8.88 5.64
CA GLY A 327 -9.19 -8.09 4.43
C GLY A 327 -8.00 -7.17 4.68
N GLY A 328 -6.98 -7.32 3.84
CA GLY A 328 -5.70 -6.65 4.02
C GLY A 328 -4.62 -7.28 3.14
N LEU A 329 -3.56 -6.51 2.90
CA LEU A 329 -2.47 -6.87 2.00
C LEU A 329 -1.91 -8.29 2.23
N PHE A 330 -1.72 -8.66 3.50
CA PHE A 330 -1.12 -9.95 3.84
C PHE A 330 -2.05 -11.14 3.57
N ASN A 331 -3.37 -10.97 3.73
CA ASN A 331 -4.32 -12.07 3.52
C ASN A 331 -4.36 -12.52 2.06
N SER A 332 -4.06 -11.61 1.12
CA SER A 332 -3.91 -11.97 -0.29
C SER A 332 -2.79 -12.99 -0.52
N LEU A 333 -1.71 -12.93 0.27
CA LEU A 333 -0.61 -13.91 0.16
C LEU A 333 -0.95 -15.26 0.75
N LEU A 334 -1.84 -15.32 1.75
CA LEU A 334 -2.33 -16.58 2.31
C LEU A 334 -3.19 -17.37 1.31
N LEU A 335 -3.78 -16.68 0.32
CA LEU A 335 -4.55 -17.29 -0.75
C LEU A 335 -3.69 -17.87 -1.87
N ASP A 336 -2.37 -17.68 -1.87
CA ASP A 336 -1.49 -18.37 -2.80
C ASP A 336 -1.44 -19.88 -2.46
N ILE A 337 -2.37 -20.64 -3.05
CA ILE A 337 -2.59 -22.06 -2.75
C ILE A 337 -1.43 -22.98 -3.16
N ALA A 338 -0.57 -22.55 -4.09
CA ALA A 338 0.67 -23.26 -4.40
C ALA A 338 1.67 -23.15 -3.24
N LYS A 339 1.71 -22.00 -2.54
CA LYS A 339 2.56 -21.79 -1.38
C LYS A 339 1.92 -22.27 -0.06
N ASN A 340 0.61 -22.06 0.07
CA ASN A 340 -0.20 -22.35 1.26
C ASN A 340 -1.37 -23.25 0.85
N PRO A 341 -1.17 -24.58 0.70
CA PRO A 341 -2.21 -25.48 0.21
C PRO A 341 -3.52 -25.37 1.00
N ALA A 342 -4.60 -24.99 0.32
CA ALA A 342 -5.94 -24.94 0.91
C ALA A 342 -6.45 -26.36 1.23
N SER A 343 -7.49 -26.50 2.06
CA SER A 343 -8.01 -27.82 2.47
C SER A 343 -8.44 -28.70 1.29
N PHE A 344 -8.94 -28.14 0.19
CA PHE A 344 -9.28 -28.92 -1.01
C PHE A 344 -8.05 -29.45 -1.79
N LEU A 345 -6.83 -29.10 -1.37
CA LEU A 345 -5.56 -29.59 -1.91
C LEU A 345 -4.84 -30.57 -0.97
N GLN A 346 -5.36 -30.76 0.25
CA GLN A 346 -4.71 -31.57 1.28
C GLN A 346 -5.35 -32.97 1.31
N GLU A 347 -4.52 -34.01 1.21
CA GLU A 347 -4.98 -35.42 1.16
C GLU A 347 -5.85 -35.78 2.39
N ASP A 348 -5.49 -35.31 3.58
CA ASP A 348 -6.23 -35.54 4.84
C ASP A 348 -7.67 -34.98 4.80
N TYR A 349 -7.92 -34.00 3.93
CA TYR A 349 -9.24 -33.37 3.78
C TYR A 349 -10.08 -33.99 2.66
N PHE A 350 -9.49 -34.78 1.75
CA PHE A 350 -10.21 -35.35 0.61
C PHE A 350 -11.49 -36.12 0.99
N PRO A 351 -11.56 -36.87 2.12
CA PRO A 351 -12.79 -37.53 2.54
C PRO A 351 -13.97 -36.57 2.77
N TYR A 352 -13.72 -35.29 3.05
CA TYR A 352 -14.76 -34.28 3.33
C TYR A 352 -15.25 -33.53 2.08
N TYR A 353 -14.71 -33.84 0.91
CA TYR A 353 -15.05 -33.19 -0.36
C TYR A 353 -15.62 -34.19 -1.37
N THR A 354 -16.48 -33.68 -2.25
CA THR A 354 -16.86 -34.34 -3.50
C THR A 354 -16.09 -33.67 -4.62
N TYR A 355 -15.24 -34.43 -5.32
CA TYR A 355 -14.51 -33.94 -6.50
C TYR A 355 -15.12 -34.48 -7.79
N THR A 356 -15.23 -33.63 -8.80
CA THR A 356 -15.77 -34.00 -10.11
C THR A 356 -14.83 -33.54 -11.22
N PHE A 357 -14.45 -34.45 -12.11
CA PHE A 357 -13.76 -34.08 -13.35
C PHE A 357 -14.79 -33.52 -14.33
N GLU A 358 -14.71 -32.23 -14.64
CA GLU A 358 -15.66 -31.57 -15.55
C GLU A 358 -15.22 -31.63 -17.02
N GLY A 359 -13.96 -31.97 -17.28
CA GLY A 359 -13.41 -32.07 -18.62
C GLY A 359 -12.19 -31.18 -18.81
N PHE A 360 -12.08 -30.63 -20.01
CA PHE A 360 -10.95 -29.84 -20.46
C PHE A 360 -11.37 -28.41 -20.82
N THR A 361 -10.49 -27.45 -20.63
CA THR A 361 -10.61 -26.09 -21.16
C THR A 361 -9.27 -25.63 -21.72
N ARG A 362 -9.18 -24.39 -22.21
CA ARG A 362 -7.94 -23.82 -22.73
C ARG A 362 -7.68 -22.42 -22.16
N SER A 363 -6.41 -22.08 -21.99
CA SER A 363 -5.94 -20.72 -21.67
C SER A 363 -4.65 -20.45 -22.42
N GLY A 364 -4.66 -19.50 -23.36
CA GLY A 364 -3.56 -19.36 -24.31
C GLY A 364 -3.34 -20.64 -25.11
N ASP A 365 -2.12 -21.14 -25.06
CA ASP A 365 -1.72 -22.37 -25.73
C ASP A 365 -1.79 -23.61 -24.83
N ARG A 366 -2.32 -23.47 -23.61
CA ARG A 366 -2.37 -24.55 -22.60
C ARG A 366 -3.73 -25.22 -22.57
N ASP A 367 -3.75 -26.53 -22.70
CA ASP A 367 -4.93 -27.36 -22.44
C ASP A 367 -4.97 -27.69 -20.95
N LEU A 368 -6.12 -27.47 -20.31
CA LEU A 368 -6.27 -27.51 -18.86
C LEU A 368 -7.33 -28.54 -18.45
N TYR A 369 -7.02 -29.37 -17.45
CA TYR A 369 -8.02 -30.13 -16.71
C TYR A 369 -8.86 -29.17 -15.85
N VAL A 370 -10.18 -29.40 -15.81
CA VAL A 370 -11.11 -28.70 -14.92
C VAL A 370 -11.64 -29.68 -13.89
N ILE A 371 -11.33 -29.43 -12.62
CA ILE A 371 -11.83 -30.23 -11.50
C ILE A 371 -12.65 -29.32 -10.59
N SER A 372 -13.92 -29.64 -10.40
CA SER A 372 -14.75 -29.00 -9.38
C SER A 372 -14.72 -29.76 -8.07
N PHE A 373 -14.93 -29.04 -6.98
CA PHE A 373 -14.98 -29.58 -5.63
C PHE A 373 -16.02 -28.85 -4.80
N ASP A 374 -16.67 -29.58 -3.88
CA ASP A 374 -17.56 -29.01 -2.88
C ASP A 374 -17.48 -29.83 -1.58
N GLN A 375 -17.75 -29.16 -0.46
CA GLN A 375 -17.90 -29.79 0.84
C GLN A 375 -19.05 -30.80 0.82
N LYS A 376 -18.81 -32.00 1.37
CA LYS A 376 -19.85 -33.01 1.53
C LYS A 376 -20.92 -32.56 2.53
N PRO A 377 -22.20 -32.93 2.32
CA PRO A 377 -23.25 -32.71 3.30
C PRO A 377 -22.89 -33.33 4.67
N GLY A 378 -23.19 -32.61 5.76
CA GLY A 378 -22.98 -33.08 7.13
C GLY A 378 -21.60 -32.77 7.73
N VAL A 379 -20.62 -32.35 6.94
CA VAL A 379 -19.34 -31.84 7.45
C VAL A 379 -19.58 -30.52 8.18
N GLN A 380 -19.08 -30.40 9.42
CA GLN A 380 -19.31 -29.22 10.27
C GLN A 380 -18.14 -28.21 10.28
N ASP A 381 -17.18 -28.41 9.39
CA ASP A 381 -16.11 -27.45 9.12
C ASP A 381 -16.54 -26.45 8.05
N ALA A 382 -15.92 -25.28 8.06
CA ALA A 382 -16.10 -24.27 7.02
C ALA A 382 -15.15 -24.53 5.85
N LEU A 383 -15.51 -25.52 5.03
CA LEU A 383 -14.73 -25.91 3.85
C LEU A 383 -15.17 -25.14 2.60
N TYR A 384 -14.38 -25.31 1.55
CA TYR A 384 -14.53 -24.58 0.28
C TYR A 384 -15.38 -25.32 -0.75
N ALA A 385 -15.82 -24.59 -1.76
CA ALA A 385 -16.37 -25.08 -3.01
C ALA A 385 -15.78 -24.27 -4.17
N GLY A 386 -15.59 -24.87 -5.33
CA GLY A 386 -14.95 -24.19 -6.44
C GLY A 386 -14.47 -25.09 -7.57
N LYS A 387 -13.54 -24.54 -8.35
CA LYS A 387 -12.86 -25.19 -9.47
C LYS A 387 -11.37 -24.92 -9.41
N ILE A 388 -10.58 -25.93 -9.75
CA ILE A 388 -9.16 -25.81 -10.01
C ILE A 388 -8.87 -26.16 -11.48
N PHE A 389 -7.95 -25.41 -12.07
CA PHE A 389 -7.50 -25.54 -13.44
C PHE A 389 -6.04 -25.98 -13.42
N ILE A 390 -5.77 -27.16 -13.97
CA ILE A 390 -4.45 -27.80 -13.94
C ILE A 390 -3.97 -28.01 -15.37
N ASP A 391 -2.76 -27.56 -15.69
CA ASP A 391 -2.17 -27.75 -17.01
C ASP A 391 -1.96 -29.25 -17.31
N VAL A 392 -2.43 -29.69 -18.48
CA VAL A 392 -2.39 -31.11 -18.89
C VAL A 392 -0.96 -31.60 -19.09
N ALA A 393 -0.07 -30.75 -19.62
CA ALA A 393 1.29 -31.14 -19.98
C ALA A 393 2.24 -31.18 -18.78
N SER A 394 2.11 -30.23 -17.85
CA SER A 394 3.04 -30.03 -16.73
C SER A 394 2.46 -30.38 -15.36
N LEU A 395 1.15 -30.60 -15.27
CA LEU A 395 0.39 -30.76 -14.02
C LEU A 395 0.46 -29.52 -13.11
N SER A 396 0.96 -28.40 -13.60
CA SER A 396 1.05 -27.19 -12.79
C SER A 396 -0.30 -26.48 -12.64
N ILE A 397 -0.53 -25.87 -11.48
CA ILE A 397 -1.77 -25.15 -11.17
C ILE A 397 -1.79 -23.83 -11.96
N GLU A 398 -2.80 -23.64 -12.80
CA GLU A 398 -3.00 -22.42 -13.58
C GLU A 398 -3.81 -21.37 -12.82
N GLU A 399 -4.95 -21.80 -12.33
CA GLU A 399 -5.95 -20.96 -11.69
C GLU A 399 -6.75 -21.80 -10.69
N ALA A 400 -7.19 -21.16 -9.61
CA ALA A 400 -8.26 -21.70 -8.78
C ALA A 400 -9.29 -20.62 -8.52
N ARG A 401 -10.56 -21.01 -8.62
CA ARG A 401 -11.74 -20.19 -8.35
C ARG A 401 -12.53 -20.86 -7.25
N PHE A 402 -12.59 -20.28 -6.07
CA PHE A 402 -13.19 -20.95 -4.91
C PHE A 402 -13.74 -19.98 -3.90
N GLY A 403 -14.68 -20.44 -3.09
CA GLY A 403 -15.23 -19.73 -1.95
C GLY A 403 -15.63 -20.74 -0.89
N LEU A 404 -16.10 -20.29 0.26
CA LEU A 404 -16.72 -21.18 1.23
C LEU A 404 -17.96 -21.85 0.60
N SER A 405 -18.10 -23.15 0.83
CA SER A 405 -19.29 -23.91 0.44
C SER A 405 -20.53 -23.30 1.10
N GLU A 406 -21.69 -23.42 0.45
CA GLU A 406 -22.97 -23.00 1.03
C GLU A 406 -23.27 -23.71 2.36
N THR A 407 -22.77 -24.94 2.52
CA THR A 407 -22.86 -25.67 3.78
C THR A 407 -21.83 -25.18 4.80
N GLY A 408 -20.58 -24.96 4.36
CA GLY A 408 -19.45 -24.50 5.17
C GLY A 408 -19.61 -23.10 5.73
N ILE A 409 -20.25 -22.18 5.00
CA ILE A 409 -20.37 -20.78 5.43
C ILE A 409 -21.12 -20.60 6.75
N LYS A 410 -21.96 -21.58 7.12
CA LYS A 410 -22.67 -21.63 8.41
C LYS A 410 -21.71 -21.73 9.60
N TYR A 411 -20.54 -22.34 9.39
CA TYR A 411 -19.48 -22.55 10.37
C TYR A 411 -18.35 -21.50 10.27
N ALA A 412 -18.40 -20.62 9.27
CA ALA A 412 -17.31 -19.69 8.95
C ALA A 412 -17.27 -18.40 9.78
N ARG A 413 -18.21 -18.21 10.71
CA ARG A 413 -18.28 -16.96 11.50
C ARG A 413 -16.99 -16.72 12.28
N SER A 414 -16.43 -17.74 12.93
CA SER A 414 -15.19 -17.62 13.70
C SER A 414 -13.95 -17.44 12.82
N LEU A 415 -13.98 -17.96 11.58
CA LEU A 415 -12.89 -17.83 10.62
C LEU A 415 -12.81 -16.41 10.05
N LEU A 416 -13.93 -15.90 9.52
CA LEU A 416 -13.94 -14.63 8.77
C LEU A 416 -14.19 -13.38 9.62
N ILE A 417 -14.78 -13.53 10.81
CA ILE A 417 -15.17 -12.40 11.68
C ILE A 417 -14.40 -12.49 13.00
N LYS A 418 -13.20 -11.89 13.03
CA LYS A 418 -12.34 -11.86 14.24
C LYS A 418 -12.92 -11.02 15.38
N LYS A 419 -13.67 -9.96 15.05
CA LYS A 419 -14.35 -9.11 16.05
C LYS A 419 -15.59 -8.44 15.45
N SER A 420 -16.76 -8.70 16.02
CA SER A 420 -17.99 -7.96 15.68
C SER A 420 -17.99 -6.57 16.34
N PRO A 421 -18.43 -5.51 15.64
CA PRO A 421 -18.64 -4.20 16.26
C PRO A 421 -19.63 -4.29 17.43
N ALA A 422 -19.40 -3.49 18.48
CA ALA A 422 -20.29 -3.46 19.63
C ALA A 422 -21.71 -3.07 19.19
N GLY A 423 -22.71 -3.87 19.57
CA GLY A 423 -24.11 -3.63 19.20
C GLY A 423 -24.52 -4.12 17.81
N TYR A 424 -23.65 -4.82 17.07
CA TYR A 424 -23.98 -5.41 15.76
C TYR A 424 -23.90 -6.94 15.78
N ASN A 425 -24.77 -7.58 15.00
CA ASN A 425 -24.65 -8.96 14.59
C ASN A 425 -24.16 -9.00 13.14
N VAL A 426 -23.05 -9.69 12.91
CA VAL A 426 -22.35 -9.72 11.63
C VAL A 426 -22.21 -11.20 11.22
N ARG A 427 -22.57 -11.51 9.98
CA ARG A 427 -22.44 -12.86 9.41
C ARG A 427 -21.91 -12.81 7.97
N PRO A 428 -20.97 -13.70 7.59
CA PRO A 428 -20.58 -13.83 6.19
C PRO A 428 -21.78 -14.37 5.39
N VAL A 429 -21.90 -13.95 4.15
CA VAL A 429 -22.97 -14.34 3.21
C VAL A 429 -22.39 -15.04 1.99
N ARG A 430 -21.24 -14.56 1.49
CA ARG A 430 -20.54 -15.15 0.37
C ARG A 430 -19.06 -14.81 0.47
N THR A 431 -18.22 -15.75 0.04
CA THR A 431 -16.82 -15.51 -0.26
C THR A 431 -16.56 -15.99 -1.68
N TYR A 432 -15.68 -15.32 -2.39
CA TYR A 432 -15.22 -15.76 -3.70
C TYR A 432 -13.78 -15.31 -3.90
N TYR A 433 -12.93 -16.21 -4.34
CA TYR A 433 -11.51 -16.02 -4.50
C TYR A 433 -11.11 -16.53 -5.87
N THR A 434 -10.28 -15.76 -6.58
CA THR A 434 -9.61 -16.20 -7.80
C THR A 434 -8.12 -16.01 -7.64
N VAL A 435 -7.36 -17.08 -7.80
CA VAL A 435 -5.90 -17.10 -7.66
C VAL A 435 -5.31 -17.56 -8.98
N ARG A 436 -4.39 -16.78 -9.55
CA ARG A 436 -3.78 -17.06 -10.85
C ARG A 436 -2.26 -17.00 -10.77
N TYR A 437 -1.63 -17.75 -11.67
CA TYR A 437 -0.19 -17.88 -11.77
C TYR A 437 0.29 -17.46 -13.17
N LYS A 438 1.55 -17.00 -13.24
CA LYS A 438 2.21 -16.64 -14.50
C LYS A 438 3.57 -17.31 -14.59
N ASP A 439 4.00 -17.56 -15.81
CA ASP A 439 5.37 -18.01 -16.06
C ASP A 439 6.34 -16.83 -15.94
N VAL A 440 7.51 -17.14 -15.39
CA VAL A 440 8.67 -16.26 -15.39
C VAL A 440 9.91 -17.11 -15.68
N ARG A 441 11.06 -16.46 -15.92
CA ARG A 441 12.33 -17.19 -16.03
C ARG A 441 12.60 -17.95 -14.72
N GLY A 442 12.73 -19.27 -14.81
CA GLY A 442 13.04 -20.15 -13.67
C GLY A 442 11.84 -20.82 -13.00
N GLY A 443 10.62 -20.61 -13.50
CA GLY A 443 9.43 -21.31 -13.01
C GLY A 443 8.19 -20.41 -12.98
N ARG A 444 7.17 -20.83 -12.23
CA ARG A 444 5.92 -20.10 -12.06
C ARG A 444 5.87 -19.32 -10.75
N VAL A 445 5.09 -18.24 -10.76
CA VAL A 445 4.87 -17.38 -9.60
C VAL A 445 3.45 -16.82 -9.59
N LEU A 446 2.95 -16.44 -8.42
CA LEU A 446 1.69 -15.72 -8.24
C LEU A 446 1.59 -14.55 -9.24
N ALA A 447 0.47 -14.50 -9.96
CA ALA A 447 0.16 -13.45 -10.92
C ALA A 447 -0.86 -12.48 -10.36
N SER A 448 -1.96 -13.00 -9.83
CA SER A 448 -2.99 -12.18 -9.19
C SER A 448 -3.82 -12.96 -8.17
N VAL A 449 -4.43 -12.20 -7.26
CA VAL A 449 -5.43 -12.66 -6.32
C VAL A 449 -6.58 -11.68 -6.35
N HIS A 450 -7.78 -12.16 -6.65
CA HIS A 450 -9.02 -11.41 -6.54
C HIS A 450 -9.86 -12.00 -5.41
N THR A 451 -10.48 -11.16 -4.60
CA THR A 451 -11.33 -11.57 -3.48
C THR A 451 -12.62 -10.78 -3.46
N GLU A 452 -13.75 -11.45 -3.22
CA GLU A 452 -15.02 -10.86 -2.87
C GLU A 452 -15.46 -11.42 -1.52
N LEU A 453 -15.85 -10.54 -0.61
CA LEU A 453 -16.52 -10.91 0.63
C LEU A 453 -17.81 -10.11 0.80
N ASP A 454 -18.91 -10.85 0.89
CA ASP A 454 -20.20 -10.29 1.27
C ASP A 454 -20.46 -10.59 2.75
N VAL A 455 -20.72 -9.54 3.52
CA VAL A 455 -21.05 -9.60 4.95
C VAL A 455 -22.36 -8.89 5.20
N ARG A 456 -23.25 -9.54 5.94
CA ARG A 456 -24.50 -8.91 6.39
C ARG A 456 -24.35 -8.47 7.84
N ALA A 457 -24.53 -7.18 8.08
CA ALA A 457 -24.53 -6.60 9.43
C ALA A 457 -25.92 -6.06 9.80
N ARG A 458 -26.35 -6.35 11.03
CA ARG A 458 -27.59 -5.85 11.64
C ARG A 458 -27.25 -5.22 12.99
N ALA A 459 -27.62 -3.95 13.20
CA ALA A 459 -27.59 -3.38 14.55
C ALA A 459 -28.64 -4.09 15.41
N ARG A 460 -28.32 -4.42 16.67
CA ARG A 460 -29.20 -5.19 17.57
C ARG A 460 -30.60 -4.60 17.77
N ARG A 461 -30.77 -3.30 17.54
CA ARG A 461 -32.05 -2.57 17.65
C ARG A 461 -32.64 -2.12 16.30
N ALA A 462 -32.03 -2.50 15.18
CA ALA A 462 -32.51 -2.11 13.84
C ALA A 462 -33.38 -3.20 13.21
N PHE A 463 -34.39 -2.77 12.46
CA PHE A 463 -35.29 -3.65 11.69
C PHE A 463 -34.69 -4.11 10.36
N PHE A 464 -33.68 -3.41 9.84
CA PHE A 464 -33.07 -3.68 8.54
C PHE A 464 -31.61 -4.14 8.68
N ASN A 465 -31.19 -4.96 7.71
CA ASN A 465 -29.81 -5.43 7.57
C ASN A 465 -29.15 -4.60 6.47
N SER A 466 -27.88 -4.25 6.66
CA SER A 466 -27.04 -3.75 5.57
C SER A 466 -26.17 -4.87 5.02
N LEU A 467 -26.06 -4.94 3.70
CA LEU A 467 -25.09 -5.77 2.99
C LEU A 467 -23.83 -4.95 2.74
N TYR A 468 -22.72 -5.47 3.20
CA TYR A 468 -21.39 -4.96 2.91
C TYR A 468 -20.73 -5.91 1.92
N ARG A 469 -20.18 -5.36 0.85
CA ARG A 469 -19.37 -6.10 -0.12
C ARG A 469 -17.99 -5.50 -0.15
N THR A 470 -16.96 -6.28 0.13
CA THR A 470 -15.57 -5.88 -0.03
C THR A 470 -14.98 -6.67 -1.18
N THR A 471 -14.45 -5.98 -2.18
CA THR A 471 -13.65 -6.57 -3.26
C THR A 471 -12.21 -6.13 -3.11
N SER A 472 -11.27 -7.04 -3.35
CA SER A 472 -9.84 -6.73 -3.31
C SER A 472 -9.09 -7.44 -4.43
N ASP A 473 -8.16 -6.72 -5.07
CA ASP A 473 -7.32 -7.20 -6.16
C ASP A 473 -5.85 -6.98 -5.81
N LEU A 474 -5.05 -8.04 -5.80
CA LEU A 474 -3.59 -7.99 -5.83
C LEU A 474 -3.11 -8.45 -7.20
N VAL A 475 -2.31 -7.63 -7.89
CA VAL A 475 -1.76 -7.95 -9.21
C VAL A 475 -0.26 -7.76 -9.21
N ILE A 476 0.48 -8.79 -9.63
CA ILE A 476 1.95 -8.77 -9.68
C ILE A 476 2.40 -8.12 -10.98
N THR A 477 2.90 -6.88 -10.87
CA THR A 477 3.28 -6.01 -12.00
C THR A 477 4.79 -6.02 -12.30
N GLY A 478 5.61 -6.57 -11.40
CA GLY A 478 7.05 -6.67 -11.60
C GLY A 478 7.72 -7.71 -10.70
N MET A 479 8.95 -8.09 -11.05
CA MET A 479 9.77 -9.05 -10.31
C MET A 479 11.25 -8.67 -10.37
N ASP A 480 11.95 -8.83 -9.25
CA ASP A 480 13.37 -8.58 -9.07
C ASP A 480 14.02 -9.74 -8.30
N THR A 481 15.13 -10.25 -8.82
CA THR A 481 15.87 -11.41 -8.28
C THR A 481 17.18 -11.01 -7.59
N SER A 482 17.56 -9.74 -7.65
CA SER A 482 18.86 -9.26 -7.19
C SER A 482 18.84 -8.91 -5.70
N GLY A 483 19.79 -9.45 -4.93
CA GLY A 483 20.00 -9.06 -3.53
C GLY A 483 18.79 -9.26 -2.62
N VAL A 484 17.98 -10.27 -2.87
CA VAL A 484 16.69 -10.49 -2.18
C VAL A 484 16.91 -10.83 -0.72
N LYS A 485 16.34 -10.01 0.18
CA LYS A 485 16.41 -10.15 1.63
C LYS A 485 15.03 -9.97 2.27
N ARG A 486 14.80 -10.66 3.39
CA ARG A 486 13.59 -10.46 4.20
C ARG A 486 13.51 -9.00 4.71
N PHE A 487 12.30 -8.49 4.82
CA PHE A 487 12.02 -7.16 5.39
C PHE A 487 12.10 -7.19 6.92
N ARG A 488 12.28 -6.01 7.51
CA ARG A 488 12.21 -5.86 8.96
C ARG A 488 10.76 -5.97 9.44
N GLY A 489 10.54 -6.55 10.61
CA GLY A 489 9.20 -6.85 11.12
C GLY A 489 8.29 -5.63 11.36
N ASN A 490 8.85 -4.42 11.44
CA ASN A 490 8.08 -3.17 11.55
C ASN A 490 7.68 -2.58 10.20
N GLU A 491 8.22 -3.10 9.09
CA GLU A 491 7.90 -2.66 7.73
C GLU A 491 6.78 -3.50 7.08
N ILE A 492 6.52 -4.70 7.61
CA ILE A 492 5.60 -5.66 7.00
C ILE A 492 4.15 -5.42 7.44
N SER A 493 3.21 -5.64 6.52
CA SER A 493 1.79 -5.75 6.87
C SER A 493 1.52 -7.11 7.52
N LYS A 494 0.70 -7.11 8.55
CA LYS A 494 0.27 -8.29 9.31
C LYS A 494 -1.14 -8.71 8.93
N VAL A 495 -1.49 -9.96 9.26
CA VAL A 495 -2.86 -10.51 9.12
C VAL A 495 -3.93 -9.63 9.76
N SER A 496 -3.58 -8.92 10.84
CA SER A 496 -4.49 -8.04 11.60
C SER A 496 -4.62 -6.63 11.03
N ASP A 497 -3.77 -6.26 10.08
CA ASP A 497 -3.71 -4.89 9.59
C ASP A 497 -4.83 -4.63 8.59
N ILE A 498 -5.46 -3.46 8.72
CA ILE A 498 -6.48 -2.99 7.81
C ILE A 498 -5.80 -2.09 6.78
N HIS A 499 -5.93 -2.42 5.49
CA HIS A 499 -5.17 -1.78 4.41
C HIS A 499 -5.29 -0.25 4.40
N ILE A 500 -6.52 0.27 4.46
CA ILE A 500 -6.78 1.72 4.40
C ILE A 500 -6.12 2.51 5.55
N ASN A 501 -5.87 1.87 6.69
CA ASN A 501 -5.21 2.50 7.85
C ASN A 501 -3.68 2.56 7.71
N GLN A 502 -3.10 1.81 6.77
CA GLN A 502 -1.66 1.82 6.51
C GLN A 502 -1.23 2.97 5.58
N ILE A 503 -2.20 3.65 4.96
CA ILE A 503 -1.96 4.74 3.99
C ILE A 503 -1.92 6.09 4.73
N LYS A 504 -0.75 6.72 4.76
CA LYS A 504 -0.51 7.97 5.52
C LYS A 504 -0.50 9.24 4.65
N ASP A 505 0.23 9.21 3.53
CA ASP A 505 0.47 10.42 2.70
C ASP A 505 0.20 10.13 1.22
N TYR A 506 -0.52 11.03 0.54
CA TYR A 506 -0.69 10.99 -0.92
C TYR A 506 0.46 11.74 -1.61
N ASP A 507 1.09 11.11 -2.61
CA ASP A 507 2.09 11.75 -3.47
C ASP A 507 1.71 11.46 -4.94
N PRO A 508 1.21 12.45 -5.68
CA PRO A 508 0.83 12.29 -7.07
C PRO A 508 2.00 11.83 -7.97
N SER A 509 3.20 12.37 -7.73
CA SER A 509 4.38 12.14 -8.58
C SER A 509 4.88 10.70 -8.53
N PHE A 510 4.62 10.00 -7.42
CA PHE A 510 4.95 8.59 -7.26
C PHE A 510 4.21 7.68 -8.27
N TRP A 511 3.01 8.03 -8.70
CA TRP A 511 2.14 7.15 -9.50
C TRP A 511 2.43 7.20 -11.01
N GLU A 512 3.25 8.15 -11.47
CA GLU A 512 3.49 8.37 -12.91
C GLU A 512 4.15 7.16 -13.59
N GLY A 513 4.91 6.34 -12.87
CA GLY A 513 5.67 5.19 -13.42
C GLY A 513 5.09 3.78 -13.19
N PHE A 514 3.95 3.61 -12.50
CA PHE A 514 3.43 2.27 -12.16
C PHE A 514 2.27 1.82 -13.05
N ASN A 515 2.23 0.51 -13.34
CA ASN A 515 1.07 -0.15 -13.92
C ASN A 515 -0.03 -0.31 -12.88
N THR A 516 -1.22 0.17 -13.19
CA THR A 516 -2.40 0.14 -12.32
C THR A 516 -3.57 -0.50 -13.06
N ILE A 517 -4.46 -1.15 -12.34
CA ILE A 517 -5.77 -1.55 -12.91
C ILE A 517 -6.54 -0.26 -13.20
N GLU A 518 -7.32 -0.17 -14.28
CA GLU A 518 -8.15 1.02 -14.50
C GLU A 518 -9.30 1.05 -13.46
N PRO A 519 -9.54 2.16 -12.74
CA PRO A 519 -10.68 2.26 -11.82
C PRO A 519 -12.01 2.17 -12.60
N GLU A 520 -12.99 1.41 -12.10
CA GLU A 520 -14.37 1.43 -12.65
C GLU A 520 -15.00 2.83 -12.51
N ILE A 521 -14.70 3.50 -11.40
CA ILE A 521 -15.09 4.89 -11.17
C ILE A 521 -13.81 5.68 -11.05
N ARG A 522 -13.60 6.64 -11.96
CA ARG A 522 -12.46 7.54 -11.84
C ARG A 522 -12.57 8.33 -10.54
N LEU A 523 -11.44 8.49 -9.83
CA LEU A 523 -11.39 9.09 -8.49
C LEU A 523 -11.97 10.51 -8.46
N ASP A 524 -11.75 11.27 -9.54
CA ASP A 524 -12.30 12.60 -9.80
C ASP A 524 -13.84 12.59 -9.97
N GLU A 525 -14.39 11.64 -10.72
CA GLU A 525 -15.84 11.47 -10.88
C GLU A 525 -16.52 11.02 -9.58
N ALA A 526 -15.89 10.13 -8.81
CA ALA A 526 -16.37 9.73 -7.50
C ALA A 526 -16.45 10.93 -6.55
N VAL A 527 -15.41 11.78 -6.55
CA VAL A 527 -15.33 13.02 -5.76
C VAL A 527 -16.41 14.01 -6.20
N ALA A 528 -16.61 14.21 -7.51
CA ALA A 528 -17.63 15.12 -8.03
C ALA A 528 -19.06 14.68 -7.62
N ARG A 529 -19.38 13.38 -7.75
CA ARG A 529 -20.67 12.82 -7.34
C ARG A 529 -20.92 12.95 -5.83
N LEU A 530 -19.88 12.78 -5.01
CA LEU A 530 -19.94 12.98 -3.56
C LEU A 530 -20.13 14.44 -3.18
N GLN A 531 -19.36 15.36 -3.77
CA GLN A 531 -19.47 16.80 -3.50
C GLN A 531 -20.83 17.37 -3.95
N GLN A 532 -21.39 16.88 -5.05
CA GLN A 532 -22.72 17.27 -5.53
C GLN A 532 -23.83 16.78 -4.57
N LYS A 533 -23.71 15.57 -4.02
CA LYS A 533 -24.65 15.05 -3.01
C LYS A 533 -24.55 15.78 -1.67
N ILE A 534 -23.34 16.14 -1.23
CA ILE A 534 -23.14 16.93 0.00
C ILE A 534 -23.79 18.30 -0.14
N ARG A 535 -23.65 18.96 -1.31
CA ARG A 535 -24.34 20.23 -1.60
C ARG A 535 -25.85 20.12 -1.54
N ASN A 536 -26.41 18.99 -2.00
CA ASN A 536 -27.86 18.78 -2.04
C ASN A 536 -28.45 18.30 -0.70
N GLN A 537 -27.62 18.01 0.31
CA GLN A 537 -28.04 17.59 1.65
C GLN A 537 -27.92 18.67 2.72
N ILE A 538 -27.36 19.84 2.38
CA ILE A 538 -27.37 21.02 3.26
C ILE A 538 -28.63 21.81 2.89
N PRO A 539 -29.68 21.83 3.73
CA PRO A 539 -30.73 22.82 3.54
C PRO A 539 -30.10 24.20 3.68
N LEU A 540 -30.13 24.97 2.60
CA LEU A 540 -29.92 26.42 2.68
C LEU A 540 -31.08 26.97 3.51
N ASN A 541 -30.88 27.07 4.82
CA ASN A 541 -31.78 27.87 5.65
C ASN A 541 -31.44 29.35 5.37
N PRO A 542 -32.45 30.16 4.98
CA PRO A 542 -32.28 31.60 4.80
C PRO A 542 -31.97 32.33 6.11
#